data_AF-A0A0R3RJW0-F1
#
_entry.id   AF-A0A0R3RJW0-F1
#
_cell.length_a   1.000
_cell.length_b   1.000
_cell.length_c   1.000
_cell.angle_alpha   90.00
_cell.angle_beta   90.00
_cell.angle_gamma   90.00
#
_symmetry.space_group_name_H-M   'P 1'
#
loop_
_entity.id
_entity.type
_entity.pdbx_description
1 polymer ?
#
loop_
_entity_poly.entity_id
_entity_poly.type
_entity_poly.pdbx_seq_one_letter_code
_entity_poly.pdbx_strand_id
1 'polypeptide(L)'
;LQILHQPKSGGVENRSKEVRISSRNAAVHKYFYGTRAVPLYPHTFELSFDEVQFCKIGCERLPIECLPFGMKVEDHRTKVLISFSPSQTPVWGYCNRVYVVPVEPSGDLVHHLVSLSLCTTIDQSVLTTNVMGFIVITAVDMDREKLTVLSPQPYPLPSRVLILSEDVLMRHMMECDES
;
A
#
# COMPACT_ATOMS: atom_id res chain seq x y z
N LEU A 1 -0.97 27.07 24.19
CA LEU A 1 -1.59 25.86 23.61
C LEU A 1 -2.92 25.64 24.31
N GLN A 2 -4.02 25.63 23.58
CA GLN A 2 -5.36 25.36 24.11
C GLN A 2 -5.78 23.97 23.62
N ILE A 3 -6.16 23.09 24.55
CA ILE A 3 -6.65 21.74 24.25
C ILE A 3 -8.16 21.75 24.50
N LEU A 4 -8.96 21.37 23.50
CA LEU A 4 -10.41 21.30 23.57
C LEU A 4 -10.89 19.86 23.33
N HIS A 5 -11.74 19.35 24.23
CA HIS A 5 -12.37 18.05 24.07
C HIS A 5 -13.70 18.18 23.32
N GLN A 6 -13.83 17.52 22.16
CA GLN A 6 -15.07 17.50 21.37
C GLN A 6 -15.70 16.09 21.40
N PRO A 7 -16.99 15.96 21.76
CA PRO A 7 -17.69 14.68 21.70
C PRO A 7 -17.98 14.27 20.25
N LYS A 8 -18.12 12.96 20.01
CA LYS A 8 -18.61 12.45 18.72
C LYS A 8 -20.04 12.94 18.47
N SER A 9 -20.39 13.24 17.23
CA SER A 9 -21.77 13.57 16.89
C SER A 9 -22.67 12.34 17.02
N GLY A 10 -23.95 12.55 17.36
CA GLY A 10 -24.90 11.45 17.60
C GLY A 10 -25.21 10.58 16.37
N GLY A 11 -24.89 11.05 15.17
CA GLY A 11 -25.04 10.28 13.93
C GLY A 11 -23.80 9.43 13.55
N VAL A 12 -22.77 9.38 14.40
CA VAL A 12 -21.59 8.54 14.14
C VAL A 12 -21.90 7.09 14.47
N GLU A 13 -22.02 6.29 13.42
CA GLU A 13 -22.20 4.84 13.53
C GLU A 13 -20.86 4.10 13.54
N ASN A 14 -20.84 2.96 14.24
CA ASN A 14 -19.69 2.07 14.23
C ASN A 14 -19.62 1.31 12.90
N ARG A 15 -18.46 1.36 12.23
CA ARG A 15 -18.25 0.65 10.96
C ARG A 15 -17.71 -0.75 11.21
N SER A 16 -18.34 -1.77 10.62
CA SER A 16 -17.83 -3.14 10.60
C SER A 16 -16.58 -3.27 9.72
N LYS A 17 -15.90 -4.43 9.77
CA LYS A 17 -14.73 -4.71 8.91
C LYS A 17 -15.13 -4.73 7.44
N GLU A 18 -16.30 -5.29 7.15
CA GLU A 18 -16.87 -5.45 5.82
C GLU A 18 -17.15 -4.08 5.19
N VAL A 19 -17.76 -3.16 5.95
CA VAL A 19 -18.00 -1.77 5.50
C VAL A 19 -16.69 -1.05 5.18
N ARG A 20 -15.64 -1.25 5.99
CA ARG A 20 -14.32 -0.66 5.71
C ARG A 20 -13.67 -1.22 4.45
N ILE A 21 -13.77 -2.53 4.21
CA ILE A 21 -13.26 -3.17 2.99
C ILE A 21 -14.03 -2.67 1.77
N SER A 22 -15.36 -2.66 1.82
CA SER A 22 -16.20 -2.17 0.72
C SER A 22 -15.93 -0.70 0.41
N SER A 23 -15.80 0.16 1.44
CA SER A 23 -15.45 1.58 1.26
C SER A 23 -14.07 1.77 0.64
N ARG A 24 -13.08 0.94 1.01
CA ARG A 24 -11.74 0.96 0.40
C ARG A 24 -11.80 0.56 -1.06
N ASN A 25 -12.52 -0.51 -1.39
CA ASN A 25 -12.67 -0.96 -2.77
C ASN A 25 -13.38 0.09 -3.62
N ALA A 26 -14.45 0.71 -3.10
CA ALA A 26 -15.17 1.79 -3.76
C ALA A 26 -14.30 3.03 -3.99
N ALA A 27 -13.40 3.36 -3.04
CA ALA A 27 -12.48 4.48 -3.20
C ALA A 27 -11.49 4.25 -4.33
N VAL A 28 -10.94 3.05 -4.46
CA VAL A 28 -10.01 2.73 -5.56
C VAL A 28 -10.76 2.60 -6.88
N HIS A 29 -11.97 2.02 -6.91
CA HIS A 29 -12.79 2.03 -8.13
C HIS A 29 -13.06 3.46 -8.60
N LYS A 30 -13.43 4.34 -7.67
CA LYS A 30 -13.64 5.77 -7.96
C LYS A 30 -12.37 6.46 -8.47
N TYR A 31 -11.18 6.02 -8.04
CA TYR A 31 -9.91 6.57 -8.53
C TYR A 31 -9.70 6.29 -10.02
N PHE A 32 -9.99 5.07 -10.49
CA PHE A 32 -9.79 4.68 -11.89
C PHE A 32 -10.97 5.07 -12.80
N TYR A 33 -12.21 4.88 -12.33
CA TYR A 33 -13.42 5.01 -13.15
C TYR A 33 -14.24 6.27 -12.82
N GLY A 34 -13.81 7.07 -11.83
CA GLY A 34 -14.49 8.30 -11.45
C GLY A 34 -15.83 8.07 -10.78
N THR A 35 -16.79 8.95 -11.07
CA THR A 35 -18.16 8.87 -10.56
C THR A 35 -19.16 8.96 -11.69
N ARG A 36 -20.43 8.66 -11.43
CA ARG A 36 -21.50 8.84 -12.43
C ARG A 36 -21.56 10.25 -13.02
N ALA A 37 -21.22 11.27 -12.23
CA ALA A 37 -21.21 12.66 -12.68
C ALA A 37 -19.94 13.03 -13.47
N VAL A 38 -18.81 12.38 -13.16
CA VAL A 38 -17.50 12.62 -13.77
C VAL A 38 -16.85 11.27 -14.03
N PRO A 39 -17.23 10.59 -15.13
CA PRO A 39 -16.68 9.28 -15.46
C PRO A 39 -15.23 9.42 -15.94
N LEU A 40 -14.40 8.44 -15.57
CA LEU A 40 -13.03 8.29 -16.06
C LEU A 40 -12.90 6.95 -16.79
N TYR A 41 -11.97 6.87 -17.74
CA TYR A 41 -11.77 5.70 -18.58
C TYR A 41 -10.30 5.28 -18.47
N PRO A 42 -9.98 4.32 -17.59
CA PRO A 42 -8.61 3.89 -17.41
C PRO A 42 -8.11 3.12 -18.64
N HIS A 43 -6.79 3.01 -18.74
CA HIS A 43 -6.08 2.36 -19.83
C HIS A 43 -5.47 1.04 -19.36
N THR A 44 -5.57 0.02 -20.20
CA THR A 44 -4.93 -1.27 -20.00
C THR A 44 -3.84 -1.48 -21.05
N PHE A 45 -2.63 -1.83 -20.63
CA PHE A 45 -1.51 -2.11 -21.53
C PHE A 45 -0.47 -3.05 -20.91
N GLU A 46 0.38 -3.63 -21.77
CA GLU A 46 1.50 -4.48 -21.37
C GLU A 46 2.75 -3.65 -21.05
N LEU A 47 3.53 -4.09 -20.05
CA LEU A 47 4.85 -3.58 -19.69
C LEU A 47 5.85 -4.73 -19.60
N SER A 48 7.09 -4.52 -20.05
CA SER A 48 8.19 -5.45 -19.81
C SER A 48 8.68 -5.37 -18.35
N PHE A 49 9.16 -6.48 -17.81
CA PHE A 49 9.83 -6.50 -16.49
C PHE A 49 11.03 -5.55 -16.46
N ASP A 50 11.73 -5.32 -17.58
CA ASP A 50 12.86 -4.39 -17.66
C ASP A 50 12.45 -2.91 -17.55
N GLU A 51 11.19 -2.60 -17.84
CA GLU A 51 10.69 -1.23 -17.82
C GLU A 51 10.41 -0.73 -16.41
N VAL A 52 10.23 -1.64 -15.44
CA VAL A 52 9.80 -1.32 -14.09
C VAL A 52 10.65 -2.03 -13.04
N GLN A 53 10.67 -1.48 -11.83
CA GLN A 53 11.36 -2.08 -10.69
C GLN A 53 10.44 -2.04 -9.48
N PHE A 54 10.24 -3.19 -8.84
CA PHE A 54 9.39 -3.28 -7.67
C PHE A 54 10.19 -3.11 -6.39
N CYS A 55 9.59 -2.43 -5.43
CA CYS A 55 10.06 -2.42 -4.07
C CYS A 55 8.91 -2.51 -3.07
N LYS A 56 9.25 -2.97 -1.88
CA LYS A 56 8.36 -3.05 -0.75
C LYS A 56 8.98 -2.30 0.41
N ILE A 57 8.15 -1.54 1.12
CA ILE A 57 8.58 -0.86 2.34
C ILE A 57 8.41 -1.85 3.49
N GLY A 58 9.52 -2.25 4.09
CA GLY A 58 9.60 -3.21 5.18
C GLY A 58 10.04 -2.58 6.51
N CYS A 59 9.90 -3.37 7.56
CA CYS A 59 10.38 -3.09 8.91
C CYS A 59 11.11 -4.35 9.40
N GLU A 60 12.23 -4.19 10.13
CA GLU A 60 13.04 -5.36 10.52
C GLU A 60 12.20 -6.24 11.46
N ARG A 61 12.17 -7.54 11.20
CA ARG A 61 11.67 -8.49 12.19
C ARG A 61 12.66 -8.48 13.36
N LEU A 62 12.22 -7.96 14.50
CA LEU A 62 13.00 -8.06 15.72
C LEU A 62 13.32 -9.54 16.02
N PRO A 63 14.56 -9.87 16.43
CA PRO A 63 14.88 -11.21 16.91
C PRO A 63 13.94 -11.58 18.06
N ILE A 64 13.63 -12.88 18.19
CA ILE A 64 12.78 -13.42 19.26
C ILE A 64 13.37 -13.11 20.66
N GLU A 65 14.68 -12.86 20.71
CA GLU A 65 15.44 -12.42 21.89
C GLU A 65 14.95 -11.07 22.46
N CYS A 66 14.20 -10.29 21.68
CA CYS A 66 13.57 -9.04 22.10
C CYS A 66 12.09 -9.21 22.52
N LEU A 67 11.56 -10.45 22.57
CA LEU A 67 10.25 -10.72 23.15
C LEU A 67 10.39 -11.03 24.65
N PRO A 68 9.62 -10.35 25.53
CA PRO A 68 9.59 -10.72 26.94
C PRO A 68 9.00 -12.12 27.10
N PHE A 69 9.44 -12.82 28.15
CA PHE A 69 9.06 -14.20 28.44
C PHE A 69 7.53 -14.37 28.41
N GLY A 70 7.03 -15.21 27.50
CA GLY A 70 5.60 -15.56 27.39
C GLY A 70 4.80 -14.81 26.32
N MET A 71 5.37 -13.85 25.58
CA MET A 71 4.70 -13.30 24.39
C MET A 71 4.93 -14.19 23.17
N LYS A 72 3.85 -14.56 22.47
CA LYS A 72 3.90 -15.15 21.13
C LYS A 72 3.83 -14.01 20.10
N VAL A 73 4.54 -14.17 18.97
CA VAL A 73 4.53 -13.21 17.85
C VAL A 73 3.19 -13.33 17.12
N GLU A 74 2.14 -12.77 17.70
CA GLU A 74 0.85 -12.65 17.05
C GLU A 74 0.35 -11.22 17.25
N ASP A 75 0.84 -10.30 16.41
CA ASP A 75 0.03 -9.24 15.78
C ASP A 75 0.90 -8.24 14.99
N HIS A 76 0.67 -8.19 13.66
CA HIS A 76 1.38 -7.34 12.68
C HIS A 76 0.87 -5.88 12.68
N ARG A 77 0.63 -5.26 13.84
CA ARG A 77 0.06 -3.90 13.87
C ARG A 77 0.94 -2.89 14.59
N THR A 78 1.37 -1.91 13.80
CA THR A 78 1.92 -0.61 14.22
C THR A 78 1.07 0.00 15.34
N LYS A 79 1.57 -0.06 16.58
CA LYS A 79 1.02 0.72 17.70
C LYS A 79 1.99 1.85 18.03
N VAL A 80 1.61 3.07 17.67
CA VAL A 80 2.29 4.30 18.11
C VAL A 80 1.82 4.57 19.54
N LEU A 81 2.73 4.62 20.51
CA LEU A 81 2.44 5.14 21.84
C LEU A 81 3.22 6.43 22.08
N ILE A 82 2.52 7.45 22.53
CA ILE A 82 3.10 8.72 23.00
C ILE A 82 2.87 8.75 24.51
N SER A 83 3.94 8.68 25.29
CA SER A 83 3.98 9.37 26.59
C SER A 83 5.42 9.41 27.12
N PHE A 84 5.81 10.62 27.50
CA PHE A 84 7.09 10.99 28.11
C PHE A 84 7.05 10.69 29.62
N SER A 85 8.11 10.07 30.17
CA SER A 85 8.41 10.10 31.61
C SER A 85 9.92 9.97 31.85
N PRO A 86 10.54 10.72 32.79
CA PRO A 86 11.97 11.04 32.74
C PRO A 86 12.87 10.24 33.69
N SER A 87 12.53 9.02 34.13
CA SER A 87 13.37 8.36 35.17
C SER A 87 13.51 6.83 35.18
N GLN A 88 13.09 6.09 34.15
CA GLN A 88 13.46 4.68 33.98
C GLN A 88 13.76 4.40 32.51
N THR A 89 14.87 3.71 32.22
CA THR A 89 15.29 3.41 30.85
C THR A 89 14.18 2.64 30.12
N PRO A 90 13.57 3.22 29.07
CA PRO A 90 12.44 2.62 28.39
C PRO A 90 12.91 1.41 27.57
N VAL A 91 12.49 0.21 27.95
CA VAL A 91 12.56 -0.98 27.08
C VAL A 91 11.29 -0.98 26.25
N TRP A 92 11.37 -0.40 25.05
CA TRP A 92 10.28 -0.22 24.11
C TRP A 92 10.53 -1.16 22.92
N GLY A 93 9.51 -1.91 22.49
CA GLY A 93 9.55 -2.66 21.22
C GLY A 93 9.55 -1.67 20.06
N TYR A 94 10.74 -1.30 19.58
CA TYR A 94 10.93 -0.38 18.46
C TYR A 94 11.07 -1.14 17.14
N CYS A 95 10.31 -0.74 16.12
CA CYS A 95 10.85 -0.76 14.75
C CYS A 95 11.67 0.52 14.60
N ASN A 96 13.00 0.44 14.70
CA ASN A 96 13.85 1.65 14.66
C ASN A 96 14.22 2.10 13.24
N ARG A 97 14.01 1.26 12.22
CA ARG A 97 14.34 1.62 10.84
C ARG A 97 13.42 0.95 9.84
N VAL A 98 12.68 1.78 9.12
CA VAL A 98 11.99 1.39 7.90
C VAL A 98 13.06 1.25 6.81
N TYR A 99 12.97 0.20 6.00
CA TYR A 99 13.87 -0.01 4.88
C TYR A 99 13.12 -0.42 3.63
N VAL A 100 13.76 -0.17 2.49
CA VAL A 100 13.22 -0.45 1.17
C VAL A 100 13.84 -1.75 0.67
N VAL A 101 12.99 -2.70 0.30
CA VAL A 101 13.38 -4.03 -0.18
C VAL A 101 13.05 -4.11 -1.66
N PRO A 102 14.02 -4.31 -2.56
CA PRO A 102 13.71 -4.63 -3.95
C PRO A 102 12.97 -5.96 -4.01
N VAL A 103 11.96 -6.04 -4.87
CA VAL A 103 11.15 -7.24 -5.08
C VAL A 103 11.29 -7.66 -6.52
N GLU A 104 11.51 -8.96 -6.75
CA GLU A 104 11.54 -9.52 -8.09
C GLU A 104 10.11 -9.69 -8.62
N PRO A 105 9.85 -9.45 -9.92
CA PRO A 105 8.55 -9.74 -10.51
C PRO A 105 8.15 -11.20 -10.30
N SER A 106 6.93 -11.43 -9.84
CA SER A 106 6.38 -12.78 -9.64
C SER A 106 4.89 -12.82 -9.95
N GLY A 107 4.35 -14.02 -10.17
CA GLY A 107 2.91 -14.24 -10.38
C GLY A 107 2.05 -13.80 -9.19
N ASP A 108 2.64 -13.65 -8.00
CA ASP A 108 1.93 -13.20 -6.80
C ASP A 108 1.58 -11.71 -6.84
N LEU A 109 2.16 -10.94 -7.78
CA LEU A 109 1.87 -9.52 -7.94
C LEU A 109 0.50 -9.25 -8.58
N VAL A 110 -0.17 -10.28 -9.09
CA VAL A 110 -1.50 -10.15 -9.70
C VAL A 110 -2.51 -9.61 -8.69
N HIS A 111 -3.33 -8.65 -9.13
CA HIS A 111 -4.33 -7.91 -8.37
C HIS A 111 -3.80 -7.00 -7.26
N HIS A 112 -2.49 -6.78 -7.17
CA HIS A 112 -1.96 -5.79 -6.24
C HIS A 112 -2.14 -4.37 -6.77
N LEU A 113 -2.55 -3.47 -5.86
CA LEU A 113 -2.44 -2.03 -6.07
C LEU A 113 -0.98 -1.59 -5.81
N VAL A 114 -0.42 -0.89 -6.78
CA VAL A 114 0.99 -0.48 -6.76
C VAL A 114 1.07 1.02 -6.98
N SER A 115 1.96 1.69 -6.26
CA SER A 115 2.14 3.14 -6.40
C SER A 115 3.38 3.49 -7.21
N LEU A 116 3.28 4.53 -8.03
CA LEU A 116 4.35 5.06 -8.87
C LEU A 116 5.14 6.09 -8.08
N SER A 117 6.34 5.73 -7.60
CA SER A 117 7.21 6.69 -6.90
C SER A 117 7.85 7.67 -7.88
N LEU A 118 8.08 8.92 -7.47
CA LEU A 118 8.88 9.89 -8.25
C LEU A 118 10.40 9.61 -8.20
N CYS A 119 10.84 8.60 -7.46
CA CYS A 119 12.24 8.20 -7.38
C CYS A 119 12.78 7.68 -8.71
N THR A 120 14.07 7.88 -8.93
CA THR A 120 14.82 7.31 -10.05
C THR A 120 15.54 6.01 -9.69
N THR A 121 15.75 5.74 -8.39
CA THR A 121 16.46 4.57 -7.87
C THR A 121 15.73 3.94 -6.68
N ILE A 122 15.90 2.64 -6.46
CA ILE A 122 15.39 1.94 -5.27
C ILE A 122 16.40 2.09 -4.12
N ASP A 123 16.20 3.13 -3.32
CA ASP A 123 16.98 3.40 -2.12
C ASP A 123 16.08 3.99 -1.01
N GLN A 124 16.68 4.44 0.09
CA GLN A 124 15.93 5.01 1.22
C GLN A 124 15.20 6.31 0.87
N SER A 125 15.51 6.96 -0.25
CA SER A 125 14.79 8.14 -0.74
C SER A 125 13.31 7.85 -1.07
N VAL A 126 12.98 6.59 -1.34
CA VAL A 126 11.59 6.13 -1.59
C VAL A 126 10.68 6.42 -0.39
N LEU A 127 11.22 6.50 0.84
CA LEU A 127 10.43 6.76 2.04
C LEU A 127 9.96 8.21 2.17
N THR A 128 10.65 9.14 1.53
CA THR A 128 10.38 10.59 1.62
C THR A 128 9.86 11.18 0.33
N THR A 129 10.01 10.46 -0.79
CA THR A 129 9.62 10.91 -2.11
C THR A 129 8.12 10.70 -2.37
N ASN A 130 7.49 11.67 -3.01
CA ASN A 130 6.08 11.60 -3.36
C ASN A 130 5.79 10.52 -4.41
N VAL A 131 4.55 10.07 -4.44
CA VAL A 131 4.02 9.20 -5.50
C VAL A 131 3.23 10.02 -6.53
N MET A 132 3.31 9.64 -7.80
CA MET A 132 2.52 10.26 -8.88
C MET A 132 1.08 9.75 -8.92
N GLY A 133 0.87 8.50 -8.54
CA GLY A 133 -0.41 7.83 -8.65
C GLY A 133 -0.32 6.34 -8.40
N PHE A 134 -1.40 5.64 -8.74
CA PHE A 134 -1.55 4.21 -8.51
C PHE A 134 -1.95 3.48 -9.79
N ILE A 135 -1.50 2.24 -9.90
CA ILE A 135 -1.85 1.29 -10.96
C ILE A 135 -2.23 -0.05 -10.33
N VAL A 136 -2.99 -0.87 -11.04
CA VAL A 136 -3.30 -2.24 -10.62
C VAL A 136 -2.66 -3.21 -11.60
N ILE A 137 -1.97 -4.22 -11.09
CA ILE A 137 -1.48 -5.32 -11.92
C ILE A 137 -2.63 -6.28 -12.15
N THR A 138 -3.03 -6.48 -13.40
CA THR A 138 -4.18 -7.30 -13.76
C THR A 138 -3.78 -8.72 -14.16
N ALA A 139 -2.59 -8.87 -14.76
CA ALA A 139 -2.00 -10.16 -15.11
C ALA A 139 -0.47 -10.08 -15.09
N VAL A 140 0.17 -11.22 -14.83
CA VAL A 140 1.64 -11.39 -14.88
C VAL A 140 1.92 -12.61 -15.75
N ASP A 141 2.71 -12.40 -16.81
CA ASP A 141 3.16 -13.42 -17.73
C ASP A 141 4.67 -13.64 -17.50
N MET A 142 5.01 -14.72 -16.79
CA MET A 142 6.39 -15.04 -16.45
C MET A 142 7.17 -15.61 -17.64
N ASP A 143 6.49 -16.16 -18.65
CA ASP A 143 7.14 -16.72 -19.84
C ASP A 143 7.55 -15.63 -20.82
N ARG A 144 6.71 -14.60 -20.98
CA ARG A 144 6.98 -13.44 -21.83
C ARG A 144 7.65 -12.27 -21.09
N GLU A 145 7.90 -12.42 -19.79
CA GLU A 145 8.44 -11.38 -18.89
C GLU A 145 7.66 -10.06 -18.98
N LYS A 146 6.33 -10.17 -18.92
CA LYS A 146 5.40 -9.06 -19.13
C LYS A 146 4.35 -8.94 -18.03
N LEU A 147 3.94 -7.72 -17.78
CA LEU A 147 2.85 -7.35 -16.87
C LEU A 147 1.73 -6.74 -17.68
N THR A 148 0.49 -7.09 -17.39
CA THR A 148 -0.67 -6.30 -17.82
C THR A 148 -1.11 -5.42 -16.66
N VAL A 149 -1.26 -4.12 -16.91
CA VAL A 149 -1.61 -3.14 -15.86
C VAL A 149 -2.83 -2.32 -16.26
N LEU A 150 -3.61 -1.92 -15.26
CA LEU A 150 -4.66 -0.90 -15.34
C LEU A 150 -4.10 0.42 -14.78
N SER A 151 -4.15 1.47 -15.59
CA SER A 151 -3.57 2.78 -15.29
C SER A 151 -4.55 3.91 -15.61
N PRO A 152 -4.63 5.00 -14.81
CA PRO A 152 -5.46 6.16 -15.14
C PRO A 152 -4.93 6.94 -16.37
N GLN A 153 -3.66 6.75 -16.71
CA GLN A 153 -2.99 7.40 -17.83
C GLN A 153 -2.49 6.36 -18.84
N PRO A 154 -2.45 6.68 -20.14
CA PRO A 154 -1.94 5.76 -21.16
C PRO A 154 -0.42 5.55 -21.01
N TYR A 155 0.09 4.52 -21.67
CA TYR A 155 1.52 4.28 -21.83
C TYR A 155 2.22 5.48 -22.52
N PRO A 156 3.47 5.84 -22.16
CA PRO A 156 4.33 5.20 -21.17
C PRO A 156 4.07 5.65 -19.73
N LEU A 157 4.42 4.79 -18.76
CA LEU A 157 4.39 5.18 -17.36
C LEU A 157 5.41 6.29 -17.08
N PRO A 158 5.08 7.28 -16.25
CA PRO A 158 5.96 8.41 -15.98
C PRO A 158 7.10 8.05 -15.01
N SER A 159 7.02 6.92 -14.31
CA SER A 159 8.07 6.40 -13.45
C SER A 159 8.19 4.89 -13.56
N ARG A 160 9.41 4.41 -13.30
CA ARG A 160 9.79 2.99 -13.33
C ARG A 160 9.78 2.36 -11.93
N VAL A 161 9.84 3.16 -10.86
CA VAL A 161 9.90 2.64 -9.48
C VAL A 161 8.49 2.44 -8.92
N LEU A 162 8.18 1.19 -8.61
CA LEU A 162 6.87 0.71 -8.21
C LEU A 162 6.88 0.22 -6.76
N ILE A 163 6.11 0.87 -5.87
CA ILE A 163 6.01 0.47 -4.46
C ILE A 163 4.77 -0.40 -4.26
N LEU A 164 4.97 -1.63 -3.78
CA LEU A 164 3.91 -2.59 -3.48
C LEU A 164 3.11 -2.20 -2.23
N SER A 165 1.79 -2.27 -2.32
CA SER A 165 0.89 -2.09 -1.17
C SER A 165 0.60 -3.44 -0.51
N GLU A 166 0.89 -3.59 0.79
CA GLU A 166 0.81 -4.90 1.48
C GLU A 166 -0.61 -5.48 1.65
N ASP A 167 -1.68 -4.68 1.54
CA ASP A 167 -3.02 -5.12 2.01
C ASP A 167 -4.19 -4.75 1.06
N VAL A 168 -3.90 -4.46 -0.21
CA VAL A 168 -4.91 -4.04 -1.18
C VAL A 168 -4.87 -4.95 -2.40
N LEU A 169 -5.59 -6.07 -2.27
CA LEU A 169 -5.80 -7.04 -3.34
C LEU A 169 -7.17 -6.81 -4.00
N MET A 170 -7.17 -6.49 -5.28
CA MET A 170 -8.34 -6.00 -6.01
C MET A 170 -9.03 -7.07 -6.88
N ARG A 171 -9.27 -8.26 -6.33
CA ARG A 171 -9.99 -9.34 -7.04
C ARG A 171 -11.38 -8.92 -7.54
N HIS A 172 -12.19 -8.36 -6.64
CA HIS A 172 -13.59 -8.01 -6.92
C HIS A 172 -13.79 -6.72 -7.75
N MET A 173 -12.73 -5.95 -7.99
CA MET A 173 -12.87 -4.76 -8.84
C MET A 173 -12.91 -5.14 -10.32
N MET A 174 -12.18 -6.19 -10.71
CA MET A 174 -12.06 -6.59 -12.11
C MET A 174 -13.26 -7.41 -12.60
N GLU A 175 -13.97 -8.10 -11.71
CA GLU A 175 -15.16 -8.88 -12.05
C GLU A 175 -16.36 -8.01 -12.47
N CYS A 176 -16.39 -6.73 -12.08
CA CYS A 176 -17.45 -5.79 -12.44
C CYS A 176 -17.28 -5.17 -13.84
N ASP A 177 -16.17 -5.42 -14.54
CA ASP A 177 -15.86 -4.85 -15.87
C ASP A 177 -16.42 -5.71 -17.03
N GLU A 178 -16.93 -6.91 -16.74
CA GLU A 178 -17.52 -7.84 -17.74
C GLU A 178 -19.05 -7.77 -17.88
N SER A 179 -19.74 -6.82 -17.22
CA SER A 179 -21.21 -6.71 -17.21
C SER A 179 -21.77 -5.42 -17.80
#